data_AF-A0AA35REG0-F1
#
_entry.id   AF-A0AA35REG0-F1
#
_cell.length_a   1.000
_cell.length_b   1.000
_cell.length_c   1.000
_cell.angle_alpha   90.00
_cell.angle_beta   90.00
_cell.angle_gamma   90.00
#
_symmetry.space_group_name_H-M   'P 1'
#
loop_
_entity.id
_entity.type
_entity.pdbx_description
1 polymer ?
#
loop_
_entity_poly.entity_id
_entity_poly.type
_entity_poly.pdbx_seq_one_letter_code
_entity_poly.pdbx_strand_id
1 'polypeptide(L)'
;MRILQLLKMRAGMTVSQLGDALHISQMGIRQHLAILEADGLVEYHQEKQGRGRPPHIYRLTDAANGLFPTTYANFAVGLMNEVAKFNGPGFINKVFRGRMKAQLQTYQLRLQGKNLPERVKELARIRDEEGYMARFDENEDDYVLIEHNALSWRLRRNIHTSAKLKRHSSGNLWVRKSFERNI
;
A
#
# COMPACT_ATOMS: atom_id res chain seq x y z
N MET A 1 11.28 -6.21 -20.84
CA MET A 1 11.11 -5.10 -19.86
C MET A 1 10.01 -4.08 -20.19
N ARG A 2 9.70 -3.77 -21.47
CA ARG A 2 8.72 -2.71 -21.82
C ARG A 2 7.24 -3.04 -21.49
N ILE A 3 6.84 -4.32 -21.56
CA ILE A 3 5.50 -4.79 -21.16
C ILE A 3 5.25 -4.53 -19.66
N LEU A 4 6.19 -4.91 -18.79
CA LEU A 4 6.07 -4.71 -17.35
C LEU A 4 5.93 -3.22 -16.98
N GLN A 5 6.66 -2.33 -17.66
CA GLN A 5 6.55 -0.88 -17.46
C GLN A 5 5.16 -0.35 -17.85
N LEU A 6 4.60 -0.78 -18.98
CA LEU A 6 3.26 -0.38 -19.40
C LEU A 6 2.17 -0.88 -18.44
N LEU A 7 2.28 -2.13 -17.99
CA LEU A 7 1.38 -2.70 -17.00
C LEU A 7 1.50 -1.98 -15.65
N LYS A 8 2.72 -1.56 -15.26
CA LYS A 8 2.91 -0.69 -14.08
C LYS A 8 2.15 0.60 -14.27
N MET A 9 2.35 1.30 -15.40
CA MET A 9 1.79 2.61 -15.70
C MET A 9 0.26 2.65 -15.73
N ARG A 10 -0.38 1.66 -16.37
CA ARG A 10 -1.83 1.65 -16.64
C ARG A 10 -2.67 0.72 -15.75
N ALA A 11 -2.06 0.06 -14.76
CA ALA A 11 -2.72 -0.82 -13.78
C ALA A 11 -3.52 -2.02 -14.36
N GLY A 12 -3.46 -2.24 -15.67
CA GLY A 12 -4.03 -3.40 -16.35
C GLY A 12 -4.23 -3.12 -17.83
N MET A 13 -3.88 -4.06 -18.71
CA MET A 13 -4.07 -3.91 -20.16
C MET A 13 -4.41 -5.23 -20.83
N THR A 14 -5.16 -5.17 -21.93
CA THR A 14 -5.43 -6.34 -22.79
C THR A 14 -4.27 -6.59 -23.75
N VAL A 15 -4.23 -7.80 -24.33
CA VAL A 15 -3.26 -8.16 -25.38
C VAL A 15 -3.31 -7.19 -26.55
N SER A 16 -4.52 -6.75 -26.96
CA SER A 16 -4.67 -5.78 -28.05
C SER A 16 -4.04 -4.44 -27.67
N GLN A 17 -4.38 -3.90 -26.49
CA GLN A 17 -3.84 -2.63 -26.02
C GLN A 17 -2.32 -2.65 -25.86
N LEU A 18 -1.75 -3.78 -25.42
CA LEU A 18 -0.30 -3.97 -25.33
C LEU A 18 0.34 -4.05 -26.72
N GLY A 19 -0.30 -4.74 -27.67
CA GLY A 19 0.16 -4.82 -29.06
C GLY A 19 0.17 -3.46 -29.74
N ASP A 20 -0.91 -2.69 -29.56
CA ASP A 20 -1.06 -1.35 -30.12
C ASP A 20 -0.03 -0.38 -29.52
N ALA A 21 0.17 -0.42 -28.19
CA ALA A 21 1.10 0.48 -27.50
C ALA A 21 2.59 0.16 -27.74
N LEU A 22 2.92 -1.09 -28.09
CA LEU A 22 4.30 -1.53 -28.33
C LEU A 22 4.62 -1.72 -29.81
N HIS A 23 3.63 -1.59 -30.70
CA HIS A 23 3.72 -1.92 -32.13
C HIS A 23 4.21 -3.35 -32.38
N ILE A 24 3.70 -4.31 -31.61
CA ILE A 24 4.03 -5.75 -31.71
C ILE A 24 2.75 -6.53 -32.00
N SER A 25 2.87 -7.63 -32.75
CA SER A 25 1.74 -8.52 -33.01
C SER A 25 1.15 -9.08 -31.71
N GLN A 26 -0.16 -9.31 -31.70
CA GLN A 26 -0.84 -9.90 -30.54
C GLN A 26 -0.26 -11.27 -30.16
N MET A 27 0.21 -12.05 -31.14
CA MET A 27 0.87 -13.33 -30.87
C MET A 27 2.22 -13.16 -30.17
N GLY A 28 3.02 -12.17 -30.59
CA GLY A 28 4.27 -11.84 -29.90
C GLY A 28 4.03 -11.39 -28.46
N ILE A 29 3.00 -10.57 -28.23
CA ILE A 29 2.59 -10.18 -26.87
C ILE A 29 2.17 -11.40 -26.05
N ARG A 30 1.39 -12.34 -26.60
CA ARG A 30 0.98 -13.56 -25.89
C ARG A 30 2.17 -14.44 -25.49
N GLN A 31 3.16 -14.61 -26.36
CA GLN A 31 4.37 -15.35 -26.02
C GLN A 31 5.14 -14.70 -24.87
N HIS A 32 5.30 -13.38 -24.90
CA HIS A 32 5.95 -12.67 -23.81
C HIS A 32 5.15 -12.72 -22.50
N LEU A 33 3.82 -12.61 -22.56
CA LEU A 33 2.97 -12.73 -21.38
C LEU A 33 3.01 -14.13 -20.78
N ALA A 34 3.07 -15.18 -21.60
CA ALA A 34 3.19 -16.56 -21.12
C ALA A 34 4.49 -16.78 -20.33
N ILE A 35 5.61 -16.21 -20.78
CA ILE A 35 6.89 -16.27 -20.05
C ILE A 35 6.77 -15.51 -18.71
N LEU A 36 6.24 -14.29 -18.74
CA LEU A 36 6.09 -13.47 -17.53
C LEU A 36 5.08 -14.04 -16.52
N GLU A 37 4.07 -14.77 -17.00
CA GLU A 37 3.12 -15.52 -16.18
C GLU A 37 3.79 -16.75 -15.55
N ALA A 38 4.59 -17.49 -16.32
CA ALA A 38 5.38 -18.61 -15.79
C ALA A 38 6.40 -18.15 -14.72
N ASP A 39 6.98 -16.96 -14.89
CA ASP A 39 7.86 -16.31 -13.90
C ASP A 39 7.09 -15.71 -12.71
N GLY A 40 5.75 -15.79 -12.69
CA GLY A 40 4.91 -15.27 -11.62
C GLY A 40 4.89 -13.74 -11.51
N LEU A 41 5.28 -13.02 -12.57
CA LEU A 41 5.38 -11.55 -12.60
C LEU A 41 4.11 -10.86 -13.09
N VAL A 42 3.28 -11.58 -13.84
CA VAL A 42 2.04 -11.08 -14.42
C VAL A 42 0.92 -12.09 -14.15
N GLU A 43 -0.27 -11.58 -13.83
CA GLU A 43 -1.50 -12.35 -13.73
C GLU A 43 -2.57 -11.73 -14.64
N TYR A 44 -3.60 -12.47 -14.99
CA TYR A 44 -4.74 -11.93 -15.72
C TYR A 44 -6.07 -12.21 -15.01
N HIS A 45 -7.06 -11.37 -15.26
CA HIS A 45 -8.44 -11.63 -14.89
C HIS A 45 -9.37 -11.35 -16.07
N GLN A 46 -10.54 -11.95 -16.03
CA GLN A 46 -11.60 -11.70 -17.01
C GLN A 46 -12.53 -10.62 -16.45
N GLU A 47 -12.69 -9.53 -17.18
CA GLU A 47 -13.67 -8.50 -16.85
C GLU A 47 -14.89 -8.68 -17.76
N LYS A 48 -16.06 -8.92 -17.15
CA LYS A 48 -17.33 -9.06 -17.89
C LYS A 48 -17.75 -7.69 -18.41
N GLN A 49 -17.42 -7.39 -19.67
CA GLN A 49 -18.00 -6.26 -20.39
C GLN A 49 -18.99 -6.77 -21.44
N GLY A 50 -20.28 -6.42 -21.27
CA GLY A 50 -21.32 -6.53 -22.30
C GLY A 50 -21.50 -7.91 -22.95
N ARG A 51 -22.05 -7.92 -24.18
CA ARG A 51 -22.22 -9.12 -25.01
C ARG A 51 -20.92 -9.41 -25.77
N GLY A 52 -20.22 -10.49 -25.39
CA GLY A 52 -19.01 -10.97 -26.06
C GLY A 52 -18.17 -11.90 -25.17
N ARG A 53 -17.05 -12.43 -25.68
CA ARG A 53 -16.07 -13.15 -24.85
C ARG A 53 -15.32 -12.12 -24.00
N PRO A 54 -15.34 -12.22 -22.65
CA PRO A 54 -14.64 -11.29 -21.77
C PRO A 54 -13.15 -11.21 -22.13
N PRO A 55 -12.58 -10.00 -22.31
CA PRO A 55 -11.15 -9.87 -22.57
C PRO A 55 -10.34 -10.23 -21.33
N HIS A 56 -9.15 -10.83 -21.55
CA HIS A 56 -8.15 -11.01 -20.50
C HIS A 56 -7.43 -9.68 -20.26
N ILE A 57 -7.52 -9.17 -19.03
CA ILE A 57 -6.80 -7.99 -18.57
C ILE A 57 -5.61 -8.47 -17.74
N TYR A 58 -4.41 -8.25 -18.28
CA TYR A 58 -3.14 -8.58 -17.65
C TYR A 58 -2.71 -7.45 -16.72
N ARG A 59 -2.15 -7.79 -15.57
CA ARG A 59 -1.63 -6.86 -14.55
C ARG A 59 -0.43 -7.46 -13.85
N LEU A 60 0.37 -6.61 -13.20
CA LEU A 60 1.52 -7.06 -12.44
C LEU A 60 1.09 -7.76 -11.15
N THR A 61 1.80 -8.83 -10.80
CA THR A 61 1.72 -9.45 -9.48
C THR A 61 2.54 -8.66 -8.46
N ASP A 62 2.38 -8.99 -7.18
CA ASP A 62 3.17 -8.39 -6.11
C ASP A 62 4.68 -8.67 -6.28
N ALA A 63 5.03 -9.87 -6.77
CA ALA A 63 6.42 -10.28 -7.04
C ALA A 63 7.12 -9.35 -8.05
N ALA A 64 6.39 -8.81 -9.03
CA ALA A 64 6.97 -7.89 -10.00
C ALA A 64 7.34 -6.51 -9.43
N ASN A 65 6.92 -6.16 -8.21
CA ASN A 65 7.18 -4.82 -7.67
C ASN A 65 8.64 -4.57 -7.31
N GLY A 66 9.39 -5.63 -6.97
CA GLY A 66 10.84 -5.54 -6.76
C GLY A 66 11.64 -5.24 -8.04
N LEU A 67 11.01 -5.37 -9.23
CA LEU A 67 11.66 -5.10 -10.51
C LEU A 67 11.62 -3.62 -10.92
N PHE A 68 10.84 -2.79 -10.22
CA PHE A 68 10.74 -1.37 -10.53
C PHE A 68 11.64 -0.55 -9.61
N PRO A 69 12.41 0.40 -10.17
CA PRO A 69 13.22 1.30 -9.36
C PRO A 69 12.33 2.07 -8.36
N THR A 70 12.54 1.87 -7.07
CA THR A 70 12.02 2.75 -6.01
C THR A 70 12.89 4.00 -5.89
N THR A 71 13.10 4.70 -7.01
CA THR A 71 14.02 5.83 -7.14
C THR A 71 13.78 6.90 -6.07
N TYR A 72 12.52 7.16 -5.71
CA TYR A 72 12.16 8.11 -4.67
C TYR A 72 12.58 7.65 -3.25
N ALA A 73 12.36 6.38 -2.91
CA ALA A 73 12.78 5.85 -1.62
C ALA A 73 14.29 5.83 -1.50
N ASN A 74 15.00 5.41 -2.56
CA ASN A 74 16.46 5.39 -2.59
C ASN A 74 17.05 6.81 -2.52
N PHE A 75 16.45 7.78 -3.22
CA PHE A 75 16.84 9.19 -3.12
C PHE A 75 16.62 9.75 -1.71
N ALA A 76 15.44 9.52 -1.12
CA ALA A 76 15.13 9.97 0.23
C ALA A 76 16.07 9.35 1.28
N VAL A 77 16.36 8.05 1.16
CA VAL A 77 17.33 7.34 2.02
C VAL A 77 18.74 7.89 1.81
N GLY A 78 19.16 8.11 0.56
CA GLY A 78 20.44 8.71 0.23
C GLY A 78 20.61 10.09 0.86
N LEU A 79 19.60 10.96 0.73
CA LEU A 79 19.60 12.29 1.35
C LEU A 79 19.66 12.21 2.88
N MET A 80 18.90 11.32 3.51
CA MET A 80 18.95 11.11 4.96
C MET A 80 20.34 10.65 5.43
N ASN A 81 20.99 9.77 4.66
CA ASN A 81 22.35 9.32 4.97
C ASN A 81 23.37 10.45 4.86
N GLU A 82 23.27 11.31 3.84
CA GLU A 82 24.15 12.49 3.73
C GLU A 82 23.96 13.45 4.90
N VAL A 83 22.71 13.76 5.28
CA VAL A 83 22.43 14.61 6.45
C VAL A 83 22.97 13.98 7.75
N ALA A 84 22.89 12.65 7.88
CA ALA A 84 23.42 11.93 9.04
C ALA A 84 24.95 12.04 9.16
N LYS A 85 25.69 12.04 8.04
CA LYS A 85 27.15 12.19 8.05
C LYS A 85 27.60 13.50 8.70
N PHE A 86 26.89 14.60 8.43
CA PHE A 86 27.24 15.92 8.99
C PHE A 86 26.84 16.09 10.46
N ASN A 87 25.85 15.33 10.95
CA ASN A 87 25.23 15.56 12.26
C ASN A 87 25.42 14.39 13.25
N GLY A 88 26.13 13.35 12.84
CA GLY A 88 26.39 12.14 13.62
C GLY A 88 25.30 11.05 13.50
N PRO A 89 25.65 9.80 13.83
CA PRO A 89 24.82 8.62 13.56
C PRO A 89 23.46 8.61 14.29
N GLY A 90 23.32 9.40 15.36
CA GLY A 90 22.07 9.51 16.13
C GLY A 90 21.09 10.57 15.64
N PHE A 91 21.49 11.44 14.71
CA PHE A 91 20.70 12.61 14.32
C PHE A 91 19.36 12.24 13.67
N ILE A 92 19.38 11.30 12.72
CA ILE A 92 18.17 10.84 12.04
C ILE A 92 17.15 10.26 13.04
N ASN A 93 17.61 9.45 13.99
CA ASN A 93 16.76 8.93 15.07
C ASN A 93 16.21 10.05 15.98
N LYS A 94 16.95 11.15 16.17
CA LYS A 94 16.47 12.32 16.92
C LYS A 94 15.37 13.06 16.15
N VAL A 95 15.53 13.23 14.84
CA VAL A 95 14.53 13.84 13.95
C VAL A 95 13.24 13.02 13.94
N PHE A 96 13.34 11.69 13.75
CA PHE A 96 12.16 10.81 13.79
C PHE A 96 11.44 10.87 15.13
N ARG A 97 12.17 10.79 16.26
CA ARG A 97 11.56 10.92 17.59
C ARG A 97 10.88 12.27 17.80
N GLY A 98 11.50 13.36 17.35
CA GLY A 98 10.91 14.70 17.41
C GLY A 98 9.60 14.78 16.62
N ARG A 99 9.60 14.28 15.38
CA ARG A 99 8.42 14.25 14.52
C ARG A 99 7.29 13.39 15.12
N MET A 100 7.61 12.20 15.61
CA MET A 100 6.64 11.30 16.25
C MET A 100 6.04 11.93 17.51
N LYS A 101 6.87 12.58 18.34
CA LYS A 101 6.39 13.26 19.55
C LYS A 101 5.43 14.39 19.20
N ALA A 102 5.78 15.24 18.23
CA ALA A 102 4.90 16.31 17.77
C ALA A 102 3.57 15.76 17.21
N GLN A 103 3.64 14.69 16.43
CA GLN A 103 2.45 14.03 15.88
C GLN A 103 1.54 13.46 16.98
N LEU A 104 2.11 12.77 17.97
CA LEU A 104 1.35 12.25 19.11
C LEU A 104 0.69 13.36 19.93
N GLN A 105 1.37 14.49 20.13
CA GLN A 105 0.78 15.65 20.81
C GLN A 105 -0.44 16.19 20.07
N THR A 106 -0.35 16.33 18.74
CA THR A 106 -1.50 16.73 17.90
C THR A 106 -2.69 15.78 18.06
N TYR A 107 -2.43 14.47 18.13
CA TYR A 107 -3.51 13.49 18.31
C TYR A 107 -4.10 13.56 19.71
N GLN A 108 -3.25 13.63 20.74
CA GLN A 108 -3.71 13.70 22.12
C GLN A 108 -4.67 14.86 22.31
N LEU A 109 -4.38 16.04 21.75
CA LEU A 109 -5.29 17.20 21.80
C LEU A 109 -6.65 16.92 21.16
N ARG A 110 -6.69 16.26 19.99
CA ARG A 110 -7.94 15.93 19.29
C ARG A 110 -8.73 14.77 19.92
N LEU A 111 -8.05 13.94 20.72
CA LEU A 111 -8.60 12.77 21.40
C LEU A 111 -8.99 13.03 22.86
N GLN A 112 -8.64 14.19 23.41
CA GLN A 112 -9.00 14.58 24.78
C GLN A 112 -10.52 14.61 24.96
N GLY A 113 -10.99 14.12 26.12
CA GLY A 113 -12.42 14.11 26.49
C GLY A 113 -13.28 13.07 25.75
N LYS A 114 -12.74 12.34 24.77
CA LYS A 114 -13.48 11.34 23.98
C LYS A 114 -13.46 9.96 24.62
N ASN A 115 -14.57 9.25 24.52
CA ASN A 115 -14.67 7.84 24.88
C ASN A 115 -13.99 6.94 23.82
N LEU A 116 -13.88 5.63 24.08
CA LEU A 116 -13.16 4.72 23.20
C LEU A 116 -13.66 4.74 21.73
N PRO A 117 -14.97 4.54 21.44
CA PRO A 117 -15.48 4.64 20.06
C PRO A 117 -15.18 5.99 19.39
N GLU A 118 -15.39 7.09 20.10
CA GLU A 118 -15.11 8.44 19.59
C GLU A 118 -13.63 8.65 19.28
N ARG A 119 -12.74 8.07 20.09
CA ARG A 119 -11.29 8.13 19.87
C ARG A 119 -10.86 7.35 18.64
N VAL A 120 -11.42 6.15 18.42
CA VAL A 120 -11.12 5.37 17.22
C VAL A 120 -11.60 6.10 15.97
N LYS A 121 -12.83 6.63 16.00
CA LYS A 121 -13.40 7.40 14.89
C LYS A 121 -12.58 8.65 14.59
N GLU A 122 -12.18 9.40 15.61
CA GLU A 122 -11.33 10.57 15.43
C GLU A 122 -9.94 10.21 14.91
N LEU A 123 -9.35 9.10 15.39
CA LEU A 123 -8.05 8.63 14.91
C LEU A 123 -8.11 8.24 13.43
N ALA A 124 -9.18 7.56 12.99
CA ALA A 124 -9.40 7.27 11.58
C ALA A 124 -9.49 8.56 10.75
N ARG A 125 -10.22 9.57 11.23
CA ARG A 125 -10.31 10.89 10.57
C ARG A 125 -8.96 11.59 10.45
N ILE A 126 -8.20 11.63 11.53
CA ILE A 126 -6.83 12.17 11.55
C ILE A 126 -5.97 11.50 10.49
N ARG A 127 -6.04 10.17 10.40
CA ARG A 127 -5.22 9.38 9.47
C ARG A 127 -5.67 9.54 8.03
N ASP A 128 -6.97 9.67 7.79
CA ASP A 128 -7.52 10.01 6.49
C ASP A 128 -7.05 11.39 6.01
N GLU A 129 -7.10 12.41 6.89
CA GLU A 129 -6.58 13.77 6.62
C GLU A 129 -5.07 13.79 6.33
N GLU A 130 -4.31 12.88 6.95
CA GLU A 130 -2.88 12.69 6.66
C GLU A 130 -2.61 11.92 5.35
N GLY A 131 -3.66 11.52 4.63
CA GLY A 131 -3.57 10.85 3.33
C GLY A 131 -3.41 9.32 3.42
N TYR A 132 -3.63 8.73 4.60
CA TYR A 132 -3.63 7.27 4.78
C TYR A 132 -4.97 6.63 4.39
N MET A 133 -5.93 7.40 3.86
CA MET A 133 -7.24 6.91 3.41
C MET A 133 -7.91 6.04 4.47
N ALA A 134 -7.77 6.43 5.74
CA ALA A 134 -8.04 5.55 6.86
C ALA A 134 -9.52 5.49 7.17
N ARG A 135 -10.00 4.31 7.54
CA ARG A 135 -11.38 4.06 7.95
C ARG A 135 -11.39 3.22 9.22
N PHE A 136 -12.50 3.24 9.93
CA PHE A 136 -12.73 2.32 11.04
C PHE A 136 -13.97 1.49 10.76
N ASP A 137 -13.92 0.23 11.17
CA ASP A 137 -15.09 -0.65 11.23
C ASP A 137 -15.33 -1.03 12.71
N GLU A 138 -16.61 -1.09 13.07
CA GLU A 138 -17.09 -1.51 14.38
C GLU A 138 -17.70 -2.91 14.25
N ASN A 139 -17.14 -3.89 14.96
CA ASN A 139 -17.69 -5.22 15.14
C ASN A 139 -18.23 -5.35 16.58
N GLU A 140 -19.03 -6.39 16.87
CA GLU A 140 -19.79 -6.54 18.13
C GLU A 140 -18.98 -6.31 19.42
N ASP A 141 -17.66 -6.60 19.44
CA ASP A 141 -16.78 -6.37 20.60
C ASP A 141 -15.47 -5.60 20.31
N ASP A 142 -15.18 -5.29 19.05
CA ASP A 142 -13.86 -4.80 18.61
C ASP A 142 -13.94 -3.63 17.63
N TYR A 143 -12.95 -2.74 17.73
CA TYR A 143 -12.73 -1.66 16.77
C TYR A 143 -11.53 -1.98 15.88
N VAL A 144 -11.72 -1.89 14.56
CA VAL A 144 -10.66 -2.13 13.58
C VAL A 144 -10.35 -0.82 12.86
N LEU A 145 -9.11 -0.34 12.99
CA LEU A 145 -8.61 0.76 12.17
C LEU A 145 -7.93 0.17 10.92
N ILE A 146 -8.38 0.63 9.76
CA ILE A 146 -7.90 0.23 8.44
C ILE A 146 -7.21 1.43 7.80
N GLU A 147 -5.94 1.27 7.43
CA GLU A 147 -5.16 2.30 6.74
C GLU A 147 -4.71 1.80 5.37
N HIS A 148 -4.69 2.68 4.37
CA HIS A 148 -4.14 2.42 3.05
C HIS A 148 -2.94 3.33 2.82
N ASN A 149 -1.75 2.75 2.90
CA ASN A 149 -0.53 3.50 2.64
C ASN A 149 -0.35 3.69 1.12
N ALA A 150 -0.21 4.93 0.65
CA ALA A 150 -0.12 5.28 -0.78
C ALA A 150 1.02 4.58 -1.54
N LEU A 151 2.06 4.12 -0.84
CA LEU A 151 3.13 3.28 -1.40
C LEU A 151 2.68 1.87 -1.81
N SER A 152 1.52 1.41 -1.31
CA SER A 152 0.96 0.06 -1.51
C SER A 152 -0.31 0.03 -2.36
N TRP A 153 -0.90 1.17 -2.71
CA TRP A 153 -2.19 1.17 -3.42
C TRP A 153 -2.08 0.58 -4.83
N ARG A 154 -0.90 0.70 -5.46
CA ARG A 154 -0.58 0.09 -6.76
C ARG A 154 -0.31 -1.42 -6.69
N LEU A 155 -0.53 -2.03 -5.52
CA LEU A 155 -0.10 -3.35 -5.08
C LEU A 155 -1.24 -4.12 -4.37
N ARG A 156 -2.52 -3.73 -4.54
CA ARG A 156 -3.63 -4.41 -3.85
C ARG A 156 -4.46 -5.31 -4.74
N ARG A 157 -4.37 -6.61 -4.45
CA ARG A 157 -5.52 -7.35 -3.91
C ARG A 157 -5.09 -8.00 -2.59
N ASN A 158 -5.69 -7.58 -1.48
CA ASN A 158 -5.68 -8.26 -0.16
C ASN A 158 -4.50 -8.10 0.82
N ILE A 159 -3.87 -6.92 0.95
CA ILE A 159 -3.12 -6.60 2.17
C ILE A 159 -3.94 -5.66 3.06
N HIS A 160 -4.76 -6.23 3.95
CA HIS A 160 -5.41 -5.47 5.03
C HIS A 160 -4.38 -5.26 6.15
N THR A 161 -3.86 -4.04 6.31
CA THR A 161 -3.17 -3.70 7.56
C THR A 161 -4.23 -3.32 8.58
N SER A 162 -4.71 -4.32 9.32
CA SER A 162 -5.64 -4.12 10.43
C SER A 162 -4.84 -3.96 11.72
N ALA A 163 -5.03 -2.85 12.41
CA ALA A 163 -4.64 -2.74 13.81
C ALA A 163 -5.86 -3.16 14.66
N LYS A 164 -5.80 -4.34 15.28
CA LYS A 164 -6.83 -4.80 16.23
C LYS A 164 -6.56 -4.13 17.59
N LEU A 165 -7.48 -3.27 18.03
CA LEU A 165 -7.44 -2.64 19.35
C LEU A 165 -8.41 -3.37 20.27
N LYS A 166 -7.90 -4.28 21.11
CA LYS A 166 -8.72 -5.00 22.10
C LYS A 166 -8.92 -4.21 23.39
N ARG A 167 -10.11 -4.30 23.96
CA ARG A 167 -10.47 -3.75 25.27
C ARG A 167 -9.74 -4.54 26.38
N HIS A 168 -8.93 -3.88 27.21
CA HIS A 168 -8.37 -4.47 28.43
C HIS A 168 -9.01 -3.81 29.65
N SER A 169 -9.30 -4.58 30.69
CA SER A 169 -9.95 -4.16 31.95
C SER A 169 -9.10 -3.20 32.81
N SER A 170 -7.96 -2.70 32.32
CA SER A 170 -7.01 -1.89 33.10
C SER A 170 -6.43 -0.66 32.37
N GLY A 171 -7.12 -0.09 31.38
CA GLY A 171 -6.86 1.28 30.92
C GLY A 171 -5.58 1.54 30.09
N ASN A 172 -4.78 0.53 29.74
CA ASN A 172 -3.60 0.70 28.88
C ASN A 172 -3.80 0.08 27.48
N LEU A 173 -3.56 0.88 26.44
CA LEU A 173 -3.60 0.49 25.01
C LEU A 173 -2.39 -0.38 24.63
N TRP A 174 -2.63 -1.50 23.97
CA TRP A 174 -1.61 -2.18 23.16
C TRP A 174 -2.07 -2.23 21.70
N VAL A 175 -1.26 -1.66 20.79
CA VAL A 175 -1.44 -1.84 19.34
C VAL A 175 -0.79 -3.16 18.96
N ARG A 176 -1.59 -4.21 18.80
CA ARG A 176 -1.13 -5.45 18.17
C ARG A 176 -1.27 -5.29 16.65
N LYS A 177 -0.15 -5.05 15.96
CA LYS A 177 -0.10 -5.25 14.50
C LYS A 177 -0.18 -6.75 14.25
N SER A 178 -1.37 -7.25 13.92
CA SER A 178 -1.50 -8.60 13.38
C SER A 178 -1.13 -8.56 11.91
N PHE A 179 0.02 -9.12 11.57
CA PHE A 179 0.29 -9.57 10.21
C PHE A 179 -0.37 -10.93 10.05
N GLU A 180 -1.63 -10.96 9.63
CA GLU A 180 -2.24 -12.21 9.16
C GLU A 180 -1.63 -12.53 7.78
N ARG A 181 -0.55 -13.32 7.78
CA ARG A 181 -0.09 -14.05 6.60
C ARG A 181 -1.09 -15.18 6.37
N ASN A 182 -2.04 -14.98 5.46
CA ASN A 182 -2.72 -16.11 4.85
C ASN A 182 -1.90 -16.55 3.64
N ILE A 183 -1.45 -17.80 3.74
CA ILE A 183 -0.76 -18.61 2.73
C ILE A 183 -1.68 -18.80 1.52
#